data_AF-A0A4P9WKY4-F1
#
_entry.id   AF-A0A4P9WKY4-F1
#
_cell.length_a   1.000
_cell.length_b   1.000
_cell.length_c   1.000
_cell.angle_alpha   90.00
_cell.angle_beta   90.00
_cell.angle_gamma   90.00
#
_symmetry.space_group_name_H-M   'P 1'
#
loop_
_entity.id
_entity.type
_entity.pdbx_description
1 polymer ?
#
loop_
_entity_poly.entity_id
_entity_poly.type
_entity_poly.pdbx_seq_one_letter_code
_entity_poly.pdbx_strand_id
1 'polypeptide(L)'
;MPRVSPTLLEEIQLPLGLLLLLLLYINFSKVMGFLKWLTSSNHDSSAKRDFFERISDKFTSLDQVTAALRKAGLESSQLIIGIDYTKSNEWTGAKTFGGRSLHAIQPGSINPYQSVISILGRTLGAL
;
A
#
# COMPACT_ATOMS: atom_id res chain seq x y z
N MET A 1 36.72 44.23 47.70
CA MET A 1 35.81 44.16 46.54
C MET A 1 36.62 43.61 45.36
N PRO A 2 36.43 42.34 44.94
CA PRO A 2 37.20 41.79 43.83
C PRO A 2 36.80 42.48 42.51
N ARG A 3 37.79 42.98 41.77
CA ARG A 3 37.63 43.64 40.47
C ARG A 3 37.53 42.54 39.42
N VAL A 4 36.34 42.34 38.85
CA VAL A 4 36.12 41.36 37.76
C VAL A 4 36.93 41.81 36.55
N SER A 5 37.78 40.93 36.02
CA SER A 5 38.62 41.21 34.86
C SER A 5 37.78 41.30 33.58
N PRO A 6 38.00 42.29 32.69
CA PRO A 6 37.23 42.47 31.46
C PRO A 6 37.32 41.29 30.48
N THR A 7 38.28 40.39 30.68
CA THR A 7 38.50 39.18 29.88
C THR A 7 37.36 38.15 29.98
N LEU A 8 36.68 38.06 31.13
CA LEU A 8 35.61 37.08 31.34
C LEU A 8 34.31 37.44 30.58
N LEU A 9 34.08 38.73 30.32
CA LEU A 9 32.93 39.17 29.53
C LEU A 9 33.16 38.86 28.04
N GLU A 10 34.39 39.01 27.52
CA GLU A 10 34.71 38.65 26.13
C GLU A 10 34.70 37.12 25.89
N GLU A 11 35.17 36.32 26.86
CA GLU A 11 35.17 34.85 26.78
C GLU A 11 33.77 34.24 26.72
N ILE A 12 32.74 34.91 27.27
CA ILE A 12 31.34 34.45 27.25
C ILE A 12 30.57 35.05 26.05
N GLN A 13 30.93 36.26 25.61
CA GLN A 13 30.27 36.94 24.49
C GLN A 13 30.55 36.24 23.14
N LEU A 14 31.78 35.74 22.93
CA LEU A 14 32.19 35.00 21.72
C LEU A 14 31.37 33.71 21.47
N PRO A 15 31.22 32.78 22.44
CA PRO A 15 30.46 31.54 22.22
C PRO A 15 28.95 31.77 22.11
N LEU A 16 28.39 32.75 22.83
CA LEU A 16 26.97 33.12 22.70
C LEU A 16 26.66 33.76 21.34
N GLY A 17 27.57 34.62 20.84
CA GLY A 17 27.46 35.20 19.50
C GLY A 17 27.54 34.13 18.40
N LEU A 18 28.46 33.17 18.53
CA LEU A 18 28.60 32.06 17.59
C LEU A 18 27.37 31.14 17.62
N LEU A 19 26.80 30.88 18.80
CA LEU A 19 25.58 30.10 18.96
C LEU A 19 24.36 30.81 18.34
N LEU A 20 24.21 32.11 18.55
CA LEU A 20 23.15 32.89 17.92
C LEU A 20 23.28 32.87 16.38
N LEU A 21 24.50 32.98 15.86
CA LEU A 21 24.77 32.92 14.42
C LEU A 21 24.53 31.52 13.83
N LEU A 22 24.86 30.45 14.57
CA LEU A 22 24.50 29.07 14.24
C LEU A 22 22.99 28.84 14.24
N LEU A 23 22.27 29.36 15.24
CA LEU A 23 20.80 29.25 15.33
C LEU A 23 20.12 30.02 14.20
N LEU A 24 20.63 31.21 13.85
CA LEU A 24 20.17 31.97 12.68
C LEU A 24 20.50 31.24 11.37
N TYR A 25 21.67 30.62 11.24
CA TYR A 25 22.08 29.85 10.07
C TYR A 25 21.24 28.59 9.87
N ILE A 26 20.97 27.82 10.94
CA ILE A 26 20.12 26.62 10.89
C ILE A 26 18.68 26.99 10.47
N ASN A 27 18.15 28.11 10.97
CA ASN A 27 16.85 28.61 10.55
C ASN A 27 16.88 29.13 9.10
N PHE A 28 17.96 29.80 8.69
CA PHE A 28 18.14 30.28 7.32
C PHE A 28 18.24 29.13 6.31
N SER A 29 18.95 28.05 6.60
CA SER A 29 19.01 26.86 5.73
C SER A 29 17.64 26.21 5.53
N LYS A 30 16.78 26.19 6.56
CA LYS A 30 15.40 25.69 6.45
C LYS A 30 14.51 26.63 5.64
N VAL A 31 14.62 27.95 5.86
CA VAL A 31 13.90 28.98 5.10
C VAL A 31 14.30 28.96 3.63
N MET A 32 15.60 28.86 3.33
CA MET A 32 16.09 28.76 1.96
C MET A 32 15.75 27.41 1.31
N GLY A 33 15.71 26.32 2.08
CA GLY A 33 15.21 25.03 1.60
C GLY A 33 13.73 25.10 1.23
N PHE A 34 12.91 25.75 2.05
CA PHE A 34 11.50 26.00 1.78
C PHE A 34 11.29 26.99 0.61
N LEU A 35 12.10 28.04 0.52
CA LEU A 35 12.05 29.00 -0.59
C LEU A 35 12.49 28.35 -1.91
N LYS A 36 13.48 27.45 -1.87
CA LYS A 36 13.87 26.62 -3.01
C LYS A 36 12.77 25.64 -3.41
N TRP A 37 12.04 25.08 -2.45
CA TRP A 37 10.85 24.27 -2.72
C TRP A 37 9.73 25.10 -3.38
N LEU A 38 9.43 26.30 -2.87
CA LEU A 38 8.42 27.21 -3.44
C LEU A 38 8.79 27.68 -4.86
N THR A 39 10.07 27.97 -5.09
CA THR A 39 10.55 28.45 -6.40
C THR A 39 10.87 27.32 -7.39
N SER A 40 11.00 26.08 -6.92
CA SER A 40 11.12 24.88 -7.75
C SER A 40 9.77 24.45 -8.31
N SER A 41 9.06 25.39 -8.93
CA SER A 41 7.87 25.13 -9.75
C SER A 41 8.31 24.72 -11.16
N ASN A 42 8.93 23.55 -11.25
CA ASN A 42 8.86 22.67 -12.41
C ASN A 42 8.48 21.30 -11.86
N HIS A 43 7.22 21.20 -11.45
CA HIS A 43 6.59 19.92 -11.15
C HIS A 43 6.31 19.26 -12.51
N ASP A 44 7.35 18.63 -13.09
CA ASP A 44 7.11 17.58 -14.07
C ASP A 44 6.18 16.58 -13.39
N SER A 45 4.93 16.62 -13.83
CA SER A 45 3.87 15.77 -13.32
C SER A 45 3.98 14.40 -14.00
N SER A 46 5.19 13.83 -14.00
CA SER A 46 5.35 12.38 -14.00
C SER A 46 5.06 11.91 -12.58
N ALA A 47 3.80 12.10 -12.16
CA ALA A 47 3.21 11.20 -11.20
C ALA A 47 3.46 9.82 -11.80
N LYS A 48 4.37 9.05 -11.19
CA LYS A 48 4.41 7.60 -11.39
C LYS A 48 2.99 7.15 -11.05
N ARG A 49 2.15 7.06 -12.08
CA ARG A 49 1.01 6.18 -12.06
C ARG A 49 1.68 4.86 -11.72
N ASP A 50 1.43 4.35 -10.52
CA ASP A 50 1.71 2.96 -10.20
C ASP A 50 0.99 2.18 -11.29
N PHE A 51 1.73 1.88 -12.35
CA PHE A 51 1.21 1.18 -13.49
C PHE A 51 0.88 -0.17 -12.91
N PHE A 52 -0.41 -0.49 -12.85
CA PHE A 52 -0.84 -1.81 -12.41
C PHE A 52 -0.20 -2.81 -13.37
N GLU A 53 0.93 -3.39 -12.95
CA GLU A 53 1.54 -4.49 -13.69
C GLU A 53 0.60 -5.68 -13.51
N ARG A 54 -0.09 -6.02 -14.60
CA ARG A 54 -0.90 -7.22 -14.65
C ARG A 54 0.00 -8.40 -14.34
N ILE A 55 -0.34 -9.15 -13.29
CA ILE A 55 0.26 -10.46 -13.04
C ILE A 55 -0.04 -11.32 -14.27
N SER A 56 1.01 -11.79 -14.96
CA SER A 56 0.84 -12.63 -16.13
C SER A 56 0.25 -13.98 -15.75
N ASP A 57 -0.64 -14.50 -16.60
CA ASP A 57 -1.22 -15.83 -16.42
C ASP A 57 -0.15 -16.89 -16.70
N LYS A 58 0.45 -17.43 -15.62
CA LYS A 58 1.57 -18.38 -15.68
C LYS A 58 1.16 -19.85 -15.60
N PHE A 59 -0.11 -20.13 -15.31
CA PHE A 59 -0.59 -21.49 -15.01
C PHE A 59 -1.79 -21.84 -15.86
N THR A 60 -1.82 -23.08 -16.37
CA THR A 60 -2.89 -23.58 -17.23
C THR A 60 -3.77 -24.63 -16.56
N SER A 61 -3.46 -25.01 -15.31
CA SER A 61 -4.22 -26.01 -14.54
C SER A 61 -4.15 -25.73 -13.04
N LEU A 62 -5.13 -26.25 -12.30
CA LEU A 62 -5.18 -26.15 -10.84
C LEU A 62 -4.01 -26.87 -10.15
N ASP A 63 -3.53 -27.97 -10.73
CA ASP A 63 -2.39 -28.71 -10.19
C ASP A 63 -1.11 -27.87 -10.24
N GLN A 64 -0.91 -27.12 -11.32
CA GLN A 64 0.23 -26.20 -11.43
C GLN A 64 0.15 -25.07 -10.39
N VAL A 65 -1.06 -24.51 -10.17
CA VAL A 65 -1.28 -23.48 -9.14
C VAL A 65 -0.96 -24.06 -7.75
N THR A 66 -1.48 -25.23 -7.42
CA THR A 66 -1.27 -25.90 -6.13
C THR A 66 0.22 -26.19 -5.89
N ALA A 67 0.92 -26.74 -6.90
CA ALA A 67 2.36 -27.00 -6.81
C ALA A 67 3.19 -25.72 -6.65
N ALA A 68 2.81 -24.64 -7.34
CA ALA A 68 3.48 -23.35 -7.23
C ALA A 68 3.29 -22.72 -5.84
N LEU A 69 2.08 -22.81 -5.27
CA LEU A 69 1.78 -22.35 -3.91
C LEU A 69 2.61 -23.11 -2.87
N ARG A 70 2.68 -24.45 -2.98
CA ARG A 70 3.57 -25.27 -2.12
C ARG A 70 5.03 -24.88 -2.25
N LYS A 71 5.53 -24.71 -3.49
CA LYS A 71 6.92 -24.30 -3.75
C LYS A 71 7.23 -22.90 -3.17
N ALA A 72 6.24 -22.02 -3.10
CA ALA A 72 6.35 -20.72 -2.47
C ALA A 72 6.33 -20.77 -0.93
N GLY A 73 6.22 -21.96 -0.33
CA GLY A 73 6.22 -22.14 1.13
C GLY A 73 4.85 -21.95 1.77
N LEU A 74 3.76 -21.97 0.99
CA LEU A 74 2.41 -21.94 1.54
C LEU A 74 2.01 -23.35 1.99
N GLU A 75 2.54 -23.76 3.15
CA GLU A 75 2.29 -25.08 3.76
C GLU A 75 0.93 -25.16 4.46
N SER A 76 0.42 -24.02 4.93
CA SER A 76 -0.93 -23.90 5.48
C SER A 76 -1.50 -22.51 5.23
N SER A 77 -2.82 -22.41 5.15
CA SER A 77 -3.52 -21.14 4.97
C SER A 77 -4.78 -21.10 5.82
N GLN A 78 -4.96 -20.00 6.52
CA GLN A 78 -6.24 -19.65 7.11
C GLN A 78 -7.00 -18.81 6.08
N LEU A 79 -8.13 -19.33 5.62
CA LEU A 79 -8.94 -18.70 4.58
C LEU A 79 -10.13 -17.97 5.22
N ILE A 80 -10.25 -16.68 4.92
CA ILE A 80 -11.46 -15.90 5.21
C ILE A 80 -12.20 -15.69 3.89
N ILE A 81 -13.49 -16.02 3.85
CA ILE A 81 -14.34 -15.84 2.68
C ILE A 81 -15.39 -14.79 2.98
N GLY A 82 -15.37 -13.68 2.25
CA GLY A 82 -16.45 -12.70 2.22
C GLY A 82 -17.39 -12.97 1.06
N ILE A 83 -18.68 -13.14 1.33
CA ILE A 83 -19.70 -13.33 0.30
C ILE A 83 -20.50 -12.03 0.17
N ASP A 84 -20.56 -11.49 -1.04
CA ASP A 84 -21.41 -10.35 -1.37
C ASP A 84 -22.87 -10.80 -1.48
N TYR A 85 -23.68 -10.47 -0.47
CA TYR A 85 -25.14 -10.69 -0.44
C TYR A 85 -25.95 -9.43 -0.78
N THR A 86 -25.38 -8.49 -1.55
CA THR A 86 -26.14 -7.33 -2.01
C THR A 86 -27.21 -7.73 -3.03
N LYS A 87 -28.29 -6.94 -3.07
CA LYS A 87 -29.42 -7.14 -4.00
C LYS A 87 -28.99 -7.14 -5.48
N SER A 88 -27.88 -6.50 -5.81
CA SER A 88 -27.39 -6.40 -7.20
C SER A 88 -27.17 -7.75 -7.89
N ASN A 89 -26.91 -8.79 -7.10
CA ASN A 89 -26.78 -10.16 -7.55
C ASN A 89 -28.04 -10.74 -8.19
N GLU A 90 -29.21 -10.15 -8.00
CA GLU A 90 -30.45 -10.58 -8.65
C GLU A 90 -30.42 -10.38 -10.17
N TRP A 91 -29.75 -9.34 -10.67
CA TRP A 91 -29.80 -8.95 -12.09
C TRP A 91 -28.45 -9.00 -12.80
N THR A 92 -27.32 -9.02 -12.09
CA THR A 92 -25.99 -9.04 -12.72
C THR A 92 -25.69 -10.34 -13.49
N GLY A 93 -26.43 -11.42 -13.20
CA GLY A 93 -26.39 -12.67 -13.97
C GLY A 93 -27.16 -12.63 -15.30
N ALA A 94 -27.71 -11.49 -15.71
CA ALA A 94 -28.52 -11.35 -16.93
C ALA A 94 -27.84 -11.94 -18.18
N LYS A 95 -26.55 -11.66 -18.35
CA LYS A 95 -25.77 -12.12 -19.52
C LYS A 95 -24.94 -13.39 -19.25
N THR A 96 -24.52 -13.60 -18.01
CA THR A 96 -23.49 -14.59 -17.65
C THR A 96 -24.06 -15.83 -16.96
N PHE A 97 -25.28 -15.76 -16.45
CA PHE A 97 -25.92 -16.86 -15.73
C PHE A 97 -27.37 -17.13 -16.18
N GLY A 98 -27.64 -16.83 -17.45
CA GLY A 98 -28.91 -17.13 -18.11
C GLY A 98 -30.09 -16.33 -17.55
N GLY A 99 -29.89 -15.05 -17.24
CA GLY A 99 -30.98 -14.23 -16.68
C GLY A 99 -31.19 -14.38 -15.17
N ARG A 100 -30.48 -15.29 -14.50
CA ARG A 100 -30.74 -15.68 -13.11
C ARG A 100 -29.88 -14.89 -12.12
N SER A 101 -30.35 -14.85 -10.87
CA SER A 101 -29.56 -14.38 -9.74
C SER A 101 -28.26 -15.17 -9.61
N LEU A 102 -27.15 -14.48 -9.33
CA LEU A 102 -25.85 -15.11 -9.06
C LEU A 102 -25.86 -16.00 -7.80
N HIS A 103 -26.86 -15.83 -6.93
CA HIS A 103 -27.10 -16.66 -5.74
C HIS A 103 -28.18 -17.75 -5.95
N ALA A 104 -28.66 -17.97 -7.17
CA ALA A 104 -29.74 -18.93 -7.38
C ALA A 104 -29.34 -20.35 -6.93
N ILE A 105 -30.22 -21.00 -6.17
CA ILE A 105 -30.04 -22.38 -5.69
C ILE A 105 -31.08 -23.25 -6.43
N GLN A 106 -30.59 -24.14 -7.28
CA GLN A 106 -31.44 -25.01 -8.09
C GLN A 106 -30.82 -26.42 -8.16
N PRO A 107 -31.63 -27.49 -8.17
CA PRO A 107 -31.13 -28.84 -8.38
C PRO A 107 -30.34 -28.95 -9.68
N GLY A 108 -29.12 -29.50 -9.62
CA GLY A 108 -28.28 -29.75 -10.79
C GLY A 108 -27.58 -28.53 -11.39
N SER A 109 -27.73 -27.32 -10.83
CA SER A 109 -27.05 -26.11 -11.30
C SER A 109 -26.18 -25.53 -10.20
N ILE A 110 -24.89 -25.31 -10.50
CA ILE A 110 -23.96 -24.64 -9.60
C ILE A 110 -23.93 -23.15 -9.95
N ASN A 111 -24.14 -22.28 -8.97
CA ASN A 111 -24.03 -20.85 -9.19
C ASN A 111 -22.56 -20.37 -9.15
N PRO A 112 -22.26 -19.15 -9.63
CA PRO A 112 -20.88 -18.67 -9.69
C PRO A 112 -20.17 -18.65 -8.33
N TYR A 113 -20.86 -18.27 -7.25
CA TYR A 113 -20.27 -18.30 -5.90
C TYR A 113 -19.90 -19.72 -5.45
N GLN A 114 -20.80 -20.69 -5.66
CA GLN A 114 -20.54 -22.10 -5.35
C GLN A 114 -19.35 -22.64 -6.16
N SER A 115 -19.24 -22.26 -7.44
CA SER A 115 -18.12 -22.64 -8.31
C SER A 115 -16.79 -22.13 -7.76
N VAL A 116 -16.73 -20.84 -7.40
CA VAL A 116 -15.52 -20.22 -6.84
C VAL A 116 -15.13 -20.88 -5.52
N ILE A 117 -16.07 -21.07 -4.61
CA ILE A 117 -15.82 -21.72 -3.31
C ILE A 117 -15.30 -23.15 -3.51
N SER A 118 -15.86 -23.92 -4.45
CA SER A 118 -15.36 -25.26 -4.78
C SER A 118 -13.93 -25.23 -5.32
N ILE A 119 -13.61 -24.29 -6.21
CA ILE A 119 -12.25 -24.14 -6.77
C ILE A 119 -11.26 -23.79 -5.66
N LEU A 120 -11.58 -22.81 -4.81
CA LEU A 120 -10.75 -22.44 -3.66
C LEU A 120 -10.53 -23.64 -2.74
N GLY A 121 -11.60 -24.38 -2.40
CA GLY A 121 -11.51 -25.56 -1.54
C GLY A 121 -10.60 -26.65 -2.11
N ARG A 122 -10.70 -26.93 -3.42
CA ARG A 122 -9.84 -27.94 -4.09
C ARG A 122 -8.39 -27.50 -4.19
N THR A 123 -8.14 -26.20 -4.36
CA THR A 123 -6.79 -25.66 -4.59
C THR A 123 -6.05 -25.48 -3.27
N LEU A 124 -6.72 -24.92 -2.27
CA LEU A 124 -6.11 -24.57 -0.98
C LEU A 124 -6.25 -25.67 0.07
N GLY A 125 -7.33 -26.46 0.03
CA GLY A 125 -7.51 -27.59 0.94
C GLY A 125 -6.57 -28.76 0.64
N ALA A 126 -5.98 -28.77 -0.56
CA ALA A 126 -4.97 -29.74 -0.96
C ALA A 126 -3.54 -29.30 -0.63
N LEU A 127 -3.32 -28.12 -0.03
CA LEU A 127 -1.98 -27.63 0.32
C LEU A 127 -1.41 -28.39 1.50
#